data_AF-A0A1D8IRN9-F1
#
_entry.id   AF-A0A1D8IRN9-F1
#
_cell.length_a   1.000
_cell.length_b   1.000
_cell.length_c   1.000
_cell.angle_alpha   90.00
_cell.angle_beta   90.00
_cell.angle_gamma   90.00
#
_symmetry.space_group_name_H-M   'P 1'
#
loop_
_entity.id
_entity.type
_entity.pdbx_description
1 polymer ?
#
loop_
_entity_poly.entity_id
_entity_poly.type
_entity_poly.pdbx_seq_one_letter_code
_entity_poly.pdbx_strand_id
1 'polypeptide(L)'
;MPNPEWEGIAKHAIIPALKKTGGESLVNIVYKEKVKNGTTFLTHIHHRQTPVRIMERKCSAGVVWYTEAYFHDKIAHHPISIVSVPAKDNKVVAYTAGLMRNAPNPEAAKDFMKFMVGSTAQNLYKRYGFMAP
;
A
#
# COMPACT_ATOMS: atom_id res chain seq x y z
N MET A 1 -5.19 -5.45 -8.75
CA MET A 1 -4.70 -4.06 -8.79
C MET A 1 -5.59 -3.21 -7.92
N PRO A 2 -5.05 -2.21 -7.20
CA PRO A 2 -5.85 -1.27 -6.41
C PRO A 2 -6.83 -0.50 -7.29
N ASN A 3 -8.09 -0.31 -6.84
CA ASN A 3 -9.11 0.33 -7.66
C ASN A 3 -8.93 1.87 -7.65
N PRO A 4 -8.73 2.51 -8.82
CA PRO A 4 -8.52 3.95 -8.88
C PRO A 4 -9.74 4.78 -8.49
N GLU A 5 -10.95 4.25 -8.48
CA GLU A 5 -12.14 5.04 -8.14
C GLU A 5 -12.06 5.60 -6.72
N TRP A 6 -11.62 4.79 -5.74
CA TRP A 6 -11.54 5.20 -4.32
C TRP A 6 -10.17 4.97 -3.68
N GLU A 7 -9.25 4.21 -4.28
CA GLU A 7 -7.95 3.95 -3.66
C GLU A 7 -6.86 4.93 -4.14
N GLY A 8 -6.42 5.81 -3.25
CA GLY A 8 -5.38 6.80 -3.54
C GLY A 8 -4.05 6.20 -4.03
N ILE A 9 -3.67 5.00 -3.59
CA ILE A 9 -2.45 4.30 -4.04
C ILE A 9 -2.47 4.07 -5.57
N ALA A 10 -3.63 3.73 -6.14
CA ALA A 10 -3.77 3.53 -7.59
C ALA A 10 -3.53 4.85 -8.32
N LYS A 11 -4.25 5.91 -7.92
CA LYS A 11 -4.23 7.23 -8.56
C LYS A 11 -2.87 7.93 -8.45
N HIS A 12 -2.23 7.86 -7.28
CA HIS A 12 -1.10 8.73 -6.95
C HIS A 12 0.27 8.04 -6.99
N ALA A 13 0.31 6.71 -6.97
CA ALA A 13 1.57 5.96 -7.02
C ALA A 13 1.61 5.00 -8.22
N ILE A 14 0.66 4.09 -8.33
CA ILE A 14 0.75 2.96 -9.28
C ILE A 14 0.56 3.41 -10.73
N ILE A 15 -0.54 4.10 -11.04
CA ILE A 15 -0.80 4.57 -12.41
C ILE A 15 0.33 5.51 -12.90
N PRO A 16 0.80 6.49 -12.09
CA PRO A 16 1.97 7.28 -12.45
C PRO A 16 3.24 6.45 -12.71
N ALA A 17 3.51 5.43 -11.89
CA ALA A 17 4.67 4.54 -12.08
C ALA A 17 4.56 3.76 -13.39
N LEU A 18 3.41 3.13 -13.66
CA LEU A 18 3.14 2.42 -14.92
C LEU A 18 3.28 3.35 -16.13
N LYS A 19 2.73 4.57 -16.06
CA LYS A 19 2.82 5.57 -17.12
C LYS A 19 4.28 5.99 -17.36
N LYS A 20 5.08 6.15 -16.31
CA LYS A 20 6.50 6.49 -16.42
C LYS A 20 7.32 5.38 -17.08
N THR A 21 7.05 4.12 -16.76
CA THR A 21 7.85 2.98 -17.24
C THR A 21 7.39 2.40 -18.58
N GLY A 22 6.11 2.50 -18.91
CA GLY A 22 5.52 1.89 -20.11
C GLY A 22 4.47 2.73 -20.84
N GLY A 23 4.36 4.02 -20.49
CA GLY A 23 3.44 4.95 -21.13
C GLY A 23 1.97 4.66 -20.87
N GLU A 24 1.11 5.38 -21.59
CA GLU A 24 -0.35 5.20 -21.55
C GLU A 24 -0.78 3.80 -22.02
N SER A 25 0.00 3.19 -22.92
CA SER A 25 -0.25 1.83 -23.39
C SER A 25 -0.23 0.82 -22.23
N LEU A 26 0.79 0.86 -21.36
CA LEU A 26 0.86 -0.04 -20.21
C LEU A 26 -0.29 0.21 -19.21
N VAL A 27 -0.67 1.46 -18.99
CA VAL A 27 -1.82 1.79 -18.13
C VAL A 27 -3.11 1.20 -18.70
N ASN A 28 -3.37 1.39 -20.00
CA ASN A 28 -4.56 0.85 -20.67
C ASN A 28 -4.59 -0.69 -20.64
N ILE A 29 -3.46 -1.35 -20.87
CA ILE A 29 -3.36 -2.81 -20.77
C ILE A 29 -3.77 -3.27 -19.36
N VAL A 30 -3.19 -2.69 -18.32
CA VAL A 30 -3.39 -3.15 -16.93
C VAL A 30 -4.78 -2.81 -16.40
N TYR A 31 -5.25 -1.58 -16.62
CA TYR A 31 -6.45 -1.04 -15.98
C TYR A 31 -7.70 -1.02 -16.88
N LYS A 32 -7.59 -1.28 -18.18
CA LYS A 32 -8.74 -1.38 -19.09
C LYS A 32 -8.85 -2.75 -19.73
N GLU A 33 -7.85 -3.14 -20.53
CA GLU A 33 -7.93 -4.37 -21.34
C GLU A 33 -7.98 -5.61 -20.46
N LYS A 34 -7.03 -5.76 -19.53
CA LYS A 34 -7.00 -6.90 -18.60
C LYS A 34 -8.20 -6.91 -17.64
N VAL A 35 -8.73 -5.74 -17.27
CA VAL A 35 -9.95 -5.64 -16.46
C VAL A 35 -11.15 -6.15 -17.26
N LYS A 36 -11.35 -5.65 -18.48
CA LYS A 36 -12.40 -6.12 -19.40
C LYS A 36 -12.31 -7.62 -19.66
N ASN A 37 -11.09 -8.15 -19.76
CA ASN A 37 -10.83 -9.56 -20.01
C ASN A 37 -10.82 -10.41 -18.72
N GLY A 38 -11.10 -9.85 -17.55
CA GLY A 38 -11.14 -10.56 -16.27
C GLY A 38 -9.77 -11.03 -15.72
N THR A 39 -8.67 -10.65 -16.36
CA THR A 39 -7.30 -11.03 -15.96
C THR A 39 -6.64 -10.02 -15.01
N THR A 40 -7.23 -8.83 -14.86
CA THR A 40 -6.96 -7.92 -13.74
C THR A 40 -8.20 -7.83 -12.87
N PHE A 41 -8.09 -8.27 -11.62
CA PHE A 41 -9.07 -7.97 -10.58
C PHE A 41 -8.79 -6.60 -9.96
N LEU A 42 -9.79 -5.72 -9.91
CA LEU A 42 -9.76 -4.49 -9.13
C LEU A 42 -10.23 -4.78 -7.70
N THR A 43 -9.48 -4.35 -6.70
CA THR A 43 -9.88 -4.52 -5.30
C THR A 43 -11.14 -3.71 -5.00
N HIS A 44 -12.02 -4.28 -4.17
CA HIS A 44 -13.35 -3.72 -3.91
C HIS A 44 -13.38 -2.87 -2.64
N ILE A 45 -12.61 -3.27 -1.62
CA ILE A 45 -12.59 -2.59 -0.32
C ILE A 45 -11.27 -1.82 -0.18
N HIS A 46 -10.15 -2.54 -0.35
CA HIS A 46 -8.81 -2.01 -0.15
C HIS A 46 -7.78 -2.93 -0.81
N HIS A 47 -6.65 -2.40 -1.24
CA HIS A 47 -5.54 -3.14 -1.85
C HIS A 47 -4.95 -4.23 -0.96
N ARG A 48 -5.21 -4.19 0.35
CA ARG A 48 -4.95 -5.27 1.31
C ARG A 48 -5.73 -6.57 1.03
N GLN A 49 -6.69 -6.55 0.12
CA GLN A 49 -7.27 -7.78 -0.44
C GLN A 49 -6.27 -8.53 -1.33
N THR A 50 -5.23 -7.86 -1.86
CA THR A 50 -4.26 -8.45 -2.79
C THR A 50 -3.48 -9.61 -2.16
N PRO A 51 -2.83 -9.47 -0.99
CA PRO A 51 -2.10 -10.59 -0.38
C PRO A 51 -3.01 -11.78 -0.10
N VAL A 52 -4.23 -11.54 0.39
CA VAL A 52 -5.23 -12.58 0.63
C VAL A 52 -5.57 -13.34 -0.65
N ARG A 53 -5.85 -12.61 -1.75
CA ARG A 53 -6.16 -13.24 -3.04
C ARG A 53 -5.00 -14.04 -3.61
N ILE A 54 -3.75 -13.66 -3.35
CA ILE A 54 -2.57 -14.44 -3.74
C ILE A 54 -2.51 -15.74 -2.93
N MET A 55 -2.69 -15.67 -1.61
CA MET A 55 -2.73 -16.86 -0.74
C MET A 55 -3.86 -17.82 -1.11
N GLU A 56 -5.02 -17.27 -1.51
CA GLU A 56 -6.17 -18.03 -2.02
C GLU A 56 -6.00 -18.52 -3.47
N ARG A 57 -4.83 -18.29 -4.09
CA ARG A 57 -4.51 -18.64 -5.49
C ARG A 57 -5.47 -18.03 -6.53
N LYS A 58 -6.13 -16.93 -6.20
CA LYS A 58 -7.04 -16.18 -7.10
C LYS A 58 -6.33 -15.13 -7.94
N CYS A 59 -5.08 -14.79 -7.60
CA CYS A 59 -4.24 -13.86 -8.35
C CYS A 59 -2.77 -14.30 -8.26
N SER A 60 -2.01 -14.15 -9.34
CA SER A 60 -0.59 -14.50 -9.34
C SER A 60 0.30 -13.40 -8.74
N ALA A 61 -0.13 -12.14 -8.83
CA ALA A 61 0.59 -10.98 -8.32
C ALA A 61 -0.36 -9.78 -8.14
N GLY A 62 0.10 -8.77 -7.41
CA GLY A 62 -0.53 -7.46 -7.34
C GLY A 62 0.31 -6.47 -6.55
N VAL A 63 -0.14 -5.22 -6.52
CA VAL A 63 0.64 -4.09 -5.96
C VAL A 63 -0.02 -3.60 -4.68
N VAL A 64 0.81 -3.45 -3.64
CA VAL A 64 0.47 -2.99 -2.28
C VAL A 64 1.61 -2.10 -1.76
N TRP A 65 1.46 -1.50 -0.57
CA TRP A 65 2.59 -0.84 0.06
C TRP A 65 3.65 -1.85 0.53
N TYR A 66 4.91 -1.43 0.54
CA TYR A 66 6.03 -2.32 0.93
C TYR A 66 5.79 -2.98 2.29
N THR A 67 5.37 -2.22 3.29
CA THR A 67 5.16 -2.72 4.66
C THR A 67 4.07 -3.80 4.75
N GLU A 68 3.10 -3.78 3.83
CA GLU A 68 2.02 -4.77 3.77
C GLU A 68 2.52 -6.11 3.21
N ALA A 69 3.30 -6.06 2.14
CA ALA A 69 3.94 -7.25 1.60
C ALA A 69 5.03 -7.78 2.55
N TYR A 70 5.81 -6.89 3.16
CA TYR A 70 6.82 -7.18 4.17
C TYR A 70 6.23 -7.91 5.38
N PHE A 71 5.09 -7.44 5.90
CA PHE A 71 4.41 -8.12 6.99
C PHE A 71 4.07 -9.56 6.64
N HIS A 72 3.43 -9.79 5.48
CA HIS A 72 3.01 -11.13 5.09
C HIS A 72 4.19 -12.07 4.80
N ASP A 73 5.21 -11.63 4.08
CA ASP A 73 6.39 -12.46 3.75
C ASP A 73 7.33 -12.64 4.97
N LYS A 74 7.75 -11.54 5.60
CA LYS A 74 8.86 -11.55 6.58
C LYS A 74 8.44 -11.69 8.03
N ILE A 75 7.23 -11.27 8.39
CA ILE A 75 6.77 -11.29 9.79
C ILE A 75 5.81 -12.45 10.04
N ALA A 76 4.81 -12.62 9.17
CA ALA A 76 3.79 -13.65 9.31
C ALA A 76 4.13 -14.96 8.59
N HIS A 77 5.17 -14.98 7.75
CA HIS A 77 5.60 -16.14 6.96
C HIS A 77 4.46 -16.77 6.14
N HIS A 78 3.57 -15.94 5.62
CA HIS A 78 2.51 -16.36 4.72
C HIS A 78 3.09 -16.78 3.36
N PRO A 79 2.39 -17.64 2.59
CA PRO A 79 2.89 -18.22 1.34
C PRO A 79 2.81 -17.22 0.17
N ILE A 80 3.47 -16.08 0.32
CA ILE A 80 3.66 -15.06 -0.71
C ILE A 80 5.11 -14.59 -0.70
N SER A 81 5.55 -13.94 -1.77
CA SER A 81 6.88 -13.33 -1.86
C SER A 81 6.79 -11.90 -2.36
N ILE A 82 7.78 -11.10 -2.00
CA ILE A 82 7.90 -9.71 -2.43
C ILE A 82 8.71 -9.64 -3.71
N VAL A 83 8.19 -8.94 -4.71
CA VAL A 83 8.94 -8.49 -5.88
C VAL A 83 9.21 -7.01 -5.74
N SER A 84 10.47 -6.63 -5.55
CA SER A 84 10.86 -5.23 -5.36
C SER A 84 10.78 -4.45 -6.68
N VAL A 85 10.13 -3.29 -6.64
CA VAL A 85 10.15 -2.32 -7.74
C VAL A 85 11.43 -1.47 -7.62
N PRO A 86 12.23 -1.30 -8.69
CA PRO A 86 13.43 -0.49 -8.67
C PRO A 86 13.16 0.93 -8.15
N ALA A 87 14.07 1.49 -7.35
CA ALA A 87 13.85 2.80 -6.70
C ALA A 87 13.52 3.93 -7.69
N LYS A 88 14.13 3.93 -8.90
CA LYS A 88 13.86 4.91 -9.96
C LYS A 88 12.42 4.87 -10.50
N ASP A 89 11.75 3.72 -10.35
CA ASP A 89 10.40 3.45 -10.85
C ASP A 89 9.37 3.32 -9.71
N ASN A 90 9.83 3.46 -8.47
CA ASN A 90 9.02 3.32 -7.26
C ASN A 90 8.68 4.70 -6.67
N LYS A 91 7.75 4.74 -5.71
CA LYS A 91 7.35 5.95 -5.02
C LYS A 91 7.42 5.78 -3.51
N VAL A 92 8.15 6.68 -2.87
CA VAL A 92 8.16 6.84 -1.41
C VAL A 92 7.03 7.80 -1.04
N VAL A 93 6.31 7.47 0.03
CA VAL A 93 5.22 8.30 0.56
C VAL A 93 5.44 8.56 2.05
N ALA A 94 5.06 9.76 2.48
CA ALA A 94 5.02 10.13 3.89
C ALA A 94 3.63 9.86 4.46
N TYR A 95 3.59 9.39 5.71
CA TYR A 95 2.36 9.28 6.48
C TYR A 95 2.25 10.47 7.41
N THR A 96 1.07 11.07 7.47
CA THR A 96 0.79 12.21 8.34
C THR A 96 -0.36 11.88 9.27
N ALA A 97 -0.20 12.15 10.56
CA ALA A 97 -1.26 12.08 11.54
C ALA A 97 -1.69 13.50 11.94
N GLY A 98 -2.99 13.72 12.06
CA GLY A 98 -3.57 15.01 12.44
C GLY A 98 -4.46 14.88 13.67
N LEU A 99 -4.31 15.79 14.63
CA LEU A 99 -5.18 15.90 15.78
C LEU A 99 -6.50 16.57 15.38
N MET A 100 -7.64 15.94 15.64
CA MET A 100 -8.95 16.54 15.41
C MET A 100 -9.19 17.69 16.39
N ARG A 101 -9.61 18.87 15.89
CA ARG A 101 -9.89 20.06 16.72
C ARG A 101 -10.96 19.79 17.79
N ASN A 102 -11.98 19.01 17.44
CA ASN A 102 -13.11 18.68 18.30
C ASN A 102 -13.07 17.19 18.70
N ALA A 103 -11.88 16.65 18.99
CA ALA A 103 -11.75 15.27 19.45
C ALA A 103 -12.57 15.07 20.74
N PRO A 104 -13.38 14.00 20.87
CA PRO A 104 -14.19 13.76 22.06
C PRO A 104 -13.34 13.49 23.31
N ASN A 105 -12.09 13.08 23.13
CA ASN A 105 -11.10 12.86 24.18
C ASN A 105 -9.79 13.57 23.81
N PRO A 106 -9.67 14.90 24.02
CA PRO A 106 -8.54 15.68 23.51
C PRO A 106 -7.20 15.31 24.16
N GLU A 107 -7.19 14.99 25.46
CA GLU A 107 -5.95 14.59 26.14
C GLU A 107 -5.45 13.24 25.63
N ALA A 108 -6.34 12.24 25.51
CA ALA A 108 -5.97 10.95 24.92
C ALA A 108 -5.44 11.09 23.49
N ALA A 109 -6.01 12.00 22.69
CA ALA A 109 -5.53 12.27 21.35
C ALA A 109 -4.12 12.89 21.34
N LYS A 110 -3.82 13.83 22.27
CA LYS A 110 -2.47 14.41 22.43
C LYS A 110 -1.46 13.38 22.90
N ASP A 111 -1.82 12.56 23.88
CA ASP A 111 -0.96 11.50 24.41
C ASP A 111 -0.63 10.47 23.33
N PHE A 112 -1.61 10.08 22.52
CA PHE A 112 -1.39 9.18 21.40
C PHE A 112 -0.49 9.80 20.31
N MET A 113 -0.68 11.08 19.97
CA MET A 113 0.22 11.79 19.05
C MET A 113 1.66 11.83 19.58
N LYS A 114 1.85 12.11 20.87
CA LYS A 114 3.17 12.09 21.53
C LYS A 114 3.79 10.70 21.50
N PHE A 115 3.01 9.65 21.73
CA PHE A 115 3.47 8.27 21.61
C PHE A 115 3.93 7.95 20.20
N MET A 116 3.14 8.28 19.17
CA MET A 116 3.45 7.95 17.77
C MET A 116 4.79 8.54 17.27
N VAL A 117 5.20 9.70 17.78
CA VAL A 117 6.50 10.33 17.44
C VAL A 117 7.63 9.95 18.40
N GLY A 118 7.32 9.24 19.49
CA GLY A 118 8.29 8.80 20.50
C GLY A 118 9.13 7.61 20.06
N SER A 119 10.28 7.41 20.72
CA SER A 119 11.25 6.34 20.40
C SER A 119 10.63 4.94 20.39
N THR A 120 9.72 4.64 21.32
CA THR A 120 9.00 3.36 21.38
C THR A 120 8.23 3.09 20.08
N ALA A 121 7.41 4.05 19.62
CA ALA A 121 6.64 3.88 18.39
C ALA A 121 7.54 3.83 17.15
N GLN A 122 8.59 4.66 17.10
CA GLN A 122 9.56 4.65 15.99
C GLN A 122 10.29 3.30 15.85
N ASN A 123 10.64 2.68 16.99
CA ASN A 123 11.22 1.33 16.99
C ASN A 123 10.20 0.27 16.50
N LEU A 124 8.92 0.40 16.88
CA LEU A 124 7.86 -0.47 16.36
C LEU A 124 7.68 -0.30 14.85
N TYR A 125 7.59 0.93 14.35
CA TYR A 125 7.51 1.23 12.93
C TYR A 125 8.67 0.59 12.15
N LYS A 126 9.90 0.75 12.62
CA LYS A 126 11.09 0.12 12.02
C LYS A 126 10.97 -1.41 11.96
N ARG A 127 10.49 -2.05 13.02
CA ARG A 127 10.27 -3.51 13.06
C ARG A 127 9.32 -3.99 11.95
N TYR A 128 8.32 -3.19 11.61
CA TYR A 128 7.35 -3.47 10.54
C TYR A 128 7.74 -2.90 9.17
N GLY A 129 8.99 -2.43 9.01
CA GLY A 129 9.54 -1.99 7.73
C GLY A 129 9.18 -0.55 7.32
N PHE A 130 8.65 0.26 8.24
CA PHE A 130 8.45 1.68 8.00
C PHE A 130 9.78 2.44 8.13
N MET A 131 9.92 3.52 7.36
CA MET A 131 11.04 4.46 7.44
C MET A 131 10.81 5.46 8.58
N ALA A 132 11.89 6.03 9.09
CA ALA A 132 11.79 7.15 10.02
C ALA A 132 11.17 8.39 9.32
N PRO A 133 10.49 9.27 10.09
CA PRO A 133 9.98 10.55 9.60
C PRO A 133 11.05 11.45 8.97
#